data_AF-A0AAU8NKF9-F1
#
_entry.id   AF-A0AAU8NKF9-F1
#
_cell.length_a   1.000
_cell.length_b   1.000
_cell.length_c   1.000
_cell.angle_alpha   90.00
_cell.angle_beta   90.00
_cell.angle_gamma   90.00
#
_symmetry.space_group_name_H-M   'P 1'
#
loop_
_entity.id
_entity.type
_entity.pdbx_description
1 polymer ?
#
loop_
_entity_poly.entity_id
_entity_poly.type
_entity_poly.pdbx_seq_one_letter_code
_entity_poly.pdbx_strand_id
1 'polypeptide(L)' 'MNPDHASLHNISLEDEIHMLRRRMEQIFLEEKSFTSDIVIEISSLLDLKINEYMKANPVKPK' A
#
# COMPACT_ATOMS: atom_id res chain seq x y z
N MET A 1 21.67 -18.66 3.77
CA MET A 1 20.31 -18.15 4.02
C MET A 1 19.88 -17.40 2.78
N ASN A 2 18.85 -17.84 2.05
CA ASN A 2 18.12 -17.04 1.07
C ASN A 2 16.76 -17.74 0.81
N PRO A 3 15.70 -17.40 1.56
CA PRO A 3 14.37 -17.92 1.29
C PRO A 3 13.48 -16.78 0.81
N ASP A 4 13.55 -16.36 -0.46
CA ASP A 4 12.53 -15.43 -0.98
C ASP A 4 12.51 -15.37 -2.51
N HIS A 5 12.28 -16.51 -3.17
CA HIS A 5 12.08 -16.52 -4.63
C HIS A 5 10.97 -17.49 -5.05
N ALA A 6 9.97 -17.67 -4.18
CA ALA A 6 8.88 -18.64 -4.38
C ALA A 6 7.48 -18.12 -3.99
N SER A 7 7.25 -16.81 -3.99
CA SER A 7 5.92 -16.24 -3.71
C SER A 7 5.41 -15.39 -4.87
N LEU A 8 5.50 -15.94 -6.08
CA LEU A 8 5.01 -15.32 -7.31
C LEU A 8 3.48 -15.52 -7.50
N HIS A 9 2.69 -15.77 -6.44
CA HIS A 9 1.28 -16.16 -6.62
C HIS A 9 0.24 -15.69 -5.60
N ASN A 10 0.56 -14.85 -4.63
CA ASN A 10 -0.46 -14.15 -3.83
C ASN A 10 0.19 -12.92 -3.18
N ILE A 11 0.11 -11.77 -3.84
CA ILE A 11 0.48 -10.51 -3.23
C ILE A 11 -0.49 -10.32 -2.05
N SER A 12 0.00 -10.44 -0.81
CA SER A 12 -0.82 -10.20 0.37
C SER A 12 -1.26 -8.74 0.38
N LEU A 13 -2.45 -8.47 0.95
CA LEU A 13 -2.95 -7.10 1.12
C LEU A 13 -1.92 -6.17 1.77
N GLU A 14 -1.10 -6.68 2.69
CA GLU A 14 0.04 -5.95 3.28
C GLU A 14 1.06 -5.49 2.24
N ASP A 15 1.45 -6.37 1.31
CA ASP A 15 2.42 -6.03 0.27
C ASP A 15 1.87 -5.00 -0.71
N GLU A 16 0.59 -5.11 -1.06
CA GLU A 16 -0.08 -4.10 -1.88
C GLU A 16 -0.12 -2.72 -1.19
N ILE A 17 -0.40 -2.67 0.12
CA ILE A 17 -0.34 -1.45 0.93
C ILE A 17 1.08 -0.88 0.94
N HIS A 18 2.10 -1.73 1.12
CA HIS A 18 3.50 -1.32 1.12
C HIS A 18 3.94 -0.77 -0.25
N MET A 19 3.53 -1.41 -1.35
CA MET A 19 3.80 -0.93 -2.70
C MET A 19 3.14 0.42 -2.97
N LEU A 20 1.86 0.57 -2.62
CA LEU A 20 1.12 1.82 -2.78
C LEU A 20 1.75 2.96 -1.95
N ARG A 21 2.21 2.67 -0.72
CA ARG A 21 2.94 3.65 0.10
C ARG A 21 4.25 4.09 -0.54
N ARG A 22 5.08 3.15 -0.99
CA ARG A 22 6.34 3.52 -1.67
C ARG A 22 6.07 4.33 -2.92
N ARG A 23 5.06 3.94 -3.69
CA ARG A 23 4.69 4.66 -4.92
C ARG A 23 4.23 6.07 -4.62
N MET A 24 3.40 6.25 -3.59
CA MET A 24 2.98 7.56 -3.10
C MET A 24 4.18 8.42 -2.69
N GLU A 25 5.12 7.85 -1.93
CA GLU A 25 6.33 8.56 -1.48
C GLU A 25 7.24 8.98 -2.65
N GLN A 26 7.42 8.10 -3.64
CA GLN A 26 8.19 8.42 -4.85
C GLN A 26 7.55 9.55 -5.65
N ILE A 27 6.23 9.49 -5.89
CA ILE A 27 5.51 10.55 -6.61
C ILE A 27 5.53 11.84 -5.80
N PHE A 28 5.38 11.76 -4.48
CA PHE A 28 5.51 12.91 -3.62
C PHE A 28 6.89 13.59 -3.73
N LEU A 29 7.97 12.81 -3.80
CA LEU A 29 9.33 13.33 -3.99
C LEU A 29 9.52 13.96 -5.37
N GLU A 30 8.92 13.38 -6.41
CA GLU A 30 9.03 13.84 -7.79
C GLU A 30 8.20 15.11 -8.05
N GLU A 31 6.91 15.09 -7.68
CA GLU A 31 5.96 16.19 -7.88
C GLU A 31 6.09 17.30 -6.83
N LYS A 32 6.76 17.02 -5.69
CA LYS A 32 6.85 17.88 -4.48
C LYS A 32 5.50 18.37 -3.97
N SER A 33 4.41 17.72 -4.36
CA SER A 33 3.05 18.20 -4.15
C SER A 33 2.17 17.08 -3.62
N PHE A 34 1.77 17.20 -2.36
CA PHE A 34 0.87 16.24 -1.70
C PHE A 34 -0.56 16.28 -2.26
N THR A 35 -0.91 17.37 -2.93
CA THR A 35 -2.25 17.64 -3.47
C THR A 35 -2.34 17.44 -4.98
N SER A 36 -1.31 16.88 -5.61
CA SER A 36 -1.40 16.51 -7.03
C SER A 36 -2.46 15.42 -7.17
N ASP A 37 -3.27 15.47 -8.22
CA ASP A 37 -4.32 14.48 -8.52
C ASP A 37 -3.78 13.04 -8.45
N ILE A 38 -2.52 12.85 -8.86
CA ILE A 38 -1.83 11.56 -8.84
C ILE A 38 -1.60 11.07 -7.40
N VAL A 39 -1.18 11.95 -6.48
CA VAL A 39 -0.98 11.61 -5.07
C VAL A 39 -2.32 11.33 -4.38
N ILE A 40 -3.36 12.10 -4.72
CA ILE A 40 -4.72 11.89 -4.21
C ILE A 40 -5.27 10.54 -4.67
N GLU A 41 -5.07 10.17 -5.93
CA GLU A 41 -5.51 8.88 -6.47
C GLU A 41 -4.80 7.71 -5.78
N ILE A 42 -3.47 7.77 -5.64
CA ILE A 42 -2.73 6.71 -4.93
C ILE A 42 -3.10 6.66 -3.45
N SER A 43 -3.28 7.80 -2.77
CA SER A 43 -3.72 7.84 -1.37
C SER A 43 -5.09 7.19 -1.22
N SER A 44 -6.00 7.42 -2.16
CA SER A 44 -7.34 6.84 -2.14
C SER A 44 -7.28 5.32 -2.35
N LEU A 45 -6.45 4.86 -3.29
CA LEU A 45 -6.21 3.42 -3.52
C LEU A 45 -5.56 2.75 -2.31
N LEU A 46 -4.62 3.43 -1.65
CA LEU A 46 -3.97 2.96 -0.44
C LEU A 46 -4.96 2.81 0.71
N ASP A 47 -5.82 3.81 0.91
CA ASP A 47 -6.87 3.77 1.93
C ASP A 47 -7.82 2.59 1.71
N LEU A 48 -8.26 2.36 0.47
CA LEU A 48 -9.09 1.19 0.13
C LEU A 48 -8.41 -0.12 0.50
N LYS A 49 -7.12 -0.26 0.18
CA LYS A 49 -6.35 -1.48 0.48
C LYS A 49 -6.17 -1.69 1.99
N ILE A 50 -5.95 -0.62 2.76
CA ILE A 50 -5.88 -0.66 4.22
C ILE A 50 -7.23 -1.04 4.82
N ASN A 51 -8.33 -0.47 4.33
CA ASN A 51 -9.67 -0.81 4.79
C ASN A 51 -9.99 -2.29 4.55
N GLU A 52 -9.66 -2.81 3.37
CA GLU A 52 -9.82 -4.24 3.06
C GLU A 52 -8.95 -5.11 3.97
N TYR A 53 -7.69 -4.72 4.22
CA TYR A 53 -6.83 -5.42 5.16
C TYR A 53 -7.38 -5.42 6.60
N MET A 54 -7.88 -4.28 7.08
CA MET A 54 -8.48 -4.14 8.40
C MET A 54 -9.77 -4.96 8.55
N LYS A 55 -10.57 -5.06 7.47
CA LYS A 55 -11.76 -5.92 7.44
C LYS A 55 -11.39 -7.41 7.44
N ALA A 56 -10.38 -7.78 6.66
CA ALA A 56 -9.89 -9.16 6.57
C ALA A 56 -9.20 -9.60 7.87
N ASN A 57 -8.54 -8.67 8.56
CA ASN A 57 -7.89 -8.88 9.83
C ASN A 57 -8.50 -7.92 10.87
N PRO A 58 -9.68 -8.24 11.44
CA PRO A 58 -10.30 -7.39 12.45
C PRO A 58 -9.34 -7.33 13.64
N VAL A 59 -8.59 -6.24 13.73
CA VAL A 59 -7.80 -5.89 14.89
C VAL A 59 -8.79 -5.77 16.05
N LYS A 60 -8.95 -6.87 16.79
CA LYS A 60 -9.81 -6.86 17.97
C LYS A 60 -9.29 -5.73 18.86
N PRO A 61 -10.12 -4.74 19.22
CA PRO A 61 -9.71 -3.75 20.19
C PRO A 61 -9.33 -4.53 21.46
N LYS A 62 -8.10 -4.32 21.95
CA LYS A 62 -7.64 -4.89 23.21
C LYS A 62 -8.22 -4.10 24.37
#